data_AF-W2S623-F1
#
_entry.id   AF-W2S623-F1
#
_cell.length_a   1.000
_cell.length_b   1.000
_cell.length_c   1.000
_cell.angle_alpha   90.00
_cell.angle_beta   90.00
_cell.angle_gamma   90.00
#
_symmetry.space_group_name_H-M   'P 1'
#
loop_
_entity.id
_entity.type
_entity.pdbx_description
1 polymer ?
#
loop_
_entity_poly.entity_id
_entity_poly.type
_entity_poly.pdbx_seq_one_letter_code
_entity_poly.pdbx_strand_id
1 'polypeptide(L)' 'TMSSLTVQDYHIGWICALEDEMAAAIAMLDEEHSIIAGQDKQDYNSYMLGRIHQHNVVIAYMPAGVNGVVSVAIVVKNI' A
#
# COMPACT_ATOMS: atom_id res chain seq x y z
N THR A 1 19.56 1.24 -16.94
CA THR A 1 18.39 2.13 -17.05
C THR A 1 17.46 1.78 -15.92
N MET A 2 17.15 2.70 -15.01
CA MET A 2 16.13 2.45 -13.98
C MET A 2 14.79 2.29 -14.70
N SER A 3 14.31 1.05 -14.79
CA SER A 3 13.01 0.72 -15.36
C SER A 3 11.93 1.39 -14.53
N SER A 4 11.06 2.16 -15.18
CA SER A 4 9.88 2.74 -14.53
C SER A 4 8.94 1.61 -14.15
N LEU A 5 8.64 1.46 -12.87
CA LEU A 5 7.66 0.50 -12.39
C LEU A 5 6.24 0.96 -12.77
N THR A 6 5.39 0.01 -13.14
CA THR A 6 3.97 0.22 -13.40
C THR A 6 3.13 -0.56 -12.39
N VAL A 7 1.81 -0.32 -12.38
CA VAL A 7 0.88 -1.04 -11.48
C VAL A 7 0.93 -2.56 -11.69
N GLN A 8 1.27 -3.02 -12.89
CA GLN A 8 1.39 -4.44 -13.23
C GLN A 8 2.62 -5.12 -12.61
N ASP A 9 3.58 -4.35 -12.10
CA ASP A 9 4.78 -4.91 -11.47
C ASP A 9 4.54 -5.32 -10.00
N TYR A 10 3.39 -4.98 -9.43
CA TYR A 10 3.05 -5.25 -8.04
C TYR A 10 2.06 -6.40 -7.94
N HIS A 11 2.49 -7.46 -7.25
CA HIS A 11 1.76 -8.72 -7.20
C HIS A 11 1.32 -9.10 -5.79
N ILE A 12 1.79 -8.36 -4.78
CA ILE A 12 1.48 -8.60 -3.37
C ILE A 12 0.90 -7.31 -2.79
N GLY A 13 -0.30 -7.42 -2.24
CA GLY A 13 -0.93 -6.38 -1.43
C GLY A 13 -0.86 -6.73 0.06
N TRP A 14 -0.39 -5.81 0.89
CA TRP A 14 -0.38 -5.90 2.34
C TRP A 14 -1.33 -4.85 2.91
N ILE A 15 -2.45 -5.30 3.48
CA ILE A 15 -3.43 -4.41 4.11
C ILE A 15 -3.11 -4.26 5.58
N CYS A 16 -2.99 -3.02 6.05
CA CYS A 16 -2.80 -2.68 7.46
C CYS A 16 -4.07 -1.99 7.99
N ALA A 17 -4.65 -2.55 9.04
CA ALA A 17 -5.83 -1.99 9.69
C ALA A 17 -5.46 -1.00 10.80
N LEU A 18 -4.28 -1.16 11.40
CA LEU A 18 -3.78 -0.36 12.50
C LEU A 18 -2.52 0.42 12.11
N GLU A 19 -2.29 1.56 12.78
CA GLU A 19 -1.08 2.36 12.60
C GLU A 19 0.19 1.57 12.94
N ASP A 20 0.15 0.71 13.97
CA ASP A 20 1.28 -0.13 14.35
C ASP A 20 1.62 -1.19 13.27
N GLU A 21 0.60 -1.74 12.62
CA GLU A 21 0.78 -2.69 11.51
C GLU A 21 1.39 -1.99 10.30
N MET A 22 0.88 -0.80 9.97
CA MET A 22 1.44 0.05 8.92
C MET A 22 2.91 0.37 9.20
N ALA A 23 3.22 0.84 10.41
CA ALA A 23 4.59 1.17 10.80
C ALA A 23 5.53 -0.04 10.67
N ALA A 24 5.08 -1.22 11.09
CA ALA A 24 5.84 -2.45 10.94
C ALA A 24 6.04 -2.83 9.46
N ALA A 25 4.97 -2.79 8.65
CA ALA A 25 5.04 -3.14 7.23
C ALA A 25 5.98 -2.21 6.45
N ILE A 26 5.89 -0.90 6.73
CA ILE A 26 6.80 0.11 6.17
C ILE A 26 8.25 -0.18 6.57
N ALA A 27 8.50 -0.46 7.85
CA ALA A 27 9.85 -0.77 8.34
C ALA A 27 10.45 -2.06 7.75
N MET A 28 9.63 -2.93 7.17
CA MET A 28 10.07 -4.16 6.49
C MET A 28 10.47 -3.95 5.02
N LEU A 29 10.28 -2.76 4.45
CA LEU A 29 10.69 -2.47 3.08
C LEU A 29 12.21 -2.38 2.96
N ASP A 30 12.77 -3.07 1.97
CA ASP A 30 14.16 -2.91 1.56
C ASP A 30 14.35 -1.65 0.69
N GLU A 31 13.29 -1.24 -0.03
CA GLU A 31 13.26 -0.09 -0.93
C GLU A 31 11.84 0.50 -0.96
N GLU A 32 11.75 1.83 -0.91
CA GLU A 32 10.51 2.57 -1.15
C GLU A 32 10.45 3.01 -2.63
N HIS A 33 9.30 2.82 -3.27
CA HIS A 33 9.06 3.23 -4.63
C HIS A 33 8.17 4.48 -4.67
N SER A 34 8.38 5.32 -5.68
CA SER A 34 7.49 6.47 -5.94
C SER A 34 6.06 6.02 -6.23
N ILE A 35 5.09 6.85 -5.85
CA ILE A 35 3.69 6.64 -6.22
C ILE A 35 3.56 6.50 -7.73
N ILE A 36 2.87 5.45 -8.17
CA ILE A 36 2.63 5.18 -9.58
C ILE A 36 1.35 5.89 -10.01
N ALA A 37 1.41 6.56 -11.15
CA ALA A 37 0.25 7.22 -11.74
C ALA A 37 -0.82 6.19 -12.12
N GLY A 38 -2.09 6.44 -11.76
CA GLY A 38 -3.21 5.59 -12.16
C GLY A 38 -4.18 5.19 -11.05
N GLN A 39 -4.00 5.66 -9.81
CA GLN A 39 -4.99 5.46 -8.75
C GLN A 39 -6.36 6.05 -9.18
N ASP A 40 -7.43 5.29 -8.97
CA ASP A 40 -8.78 5.77 -9.22
C ASP A 40 -9.08 6.97 -8.32
N LYS A 41 -9.72 8.00 -8.86
CA LYS A 41 -10.11 9.21 -8.10
C LYS A 41 -11.12 8.91 -7.00
N GLN A 42 -11.82 7.78 -7.08
CA GLN A 42 -12.76 7.30 -6.09
C GLN A 42 -12.10 6.39 -5.05
N ASP A 43 -10.81 6.10 -5.20
CA ASP A 43 -10.06 5.34 -4.22
C ASP A 43 -9.47 6.27 -3.16
N TYR A 44 -10.06 6.22 -1.98
CA TYR A 44 -9.67 7.03 -0.83
C TYR A 44 -8.64 6.34 0.07
N ASN A 45 -8.18 5.15 -0.31
CA ASN A 45 -7.14 4.43 0.43
C ASN A 45 -5.79 5.12 0.28
N SER A 46 -4.95 5.01 1.33
CA SER A 46 -3.55 5.40 1.25
C SER A 46 -2.71 4.17 0.92
N TYR A 47 -1.71 4.38 0.07
CA TYR A 47 -0.81 3.32 -0.36
C TYR A 47 0.64 3.74 -0.19
N MET A 48 1.46 2.78 0.24
CA MET A 48 2.90 2.85 0.12
C MET A 48 3.38 1.74 -0.80
N LEU A 49 4.32 2.06 -1.68
CA LEU A 49 4.86 1.13 -2.65
C LEU A 49 6.32 0.85 -2.30
N GLY A 50 6.74 -0.40 -2.43
CA GLY A 50 8.13 -0.73 -2.19
C GLY A 50 8.47 -2.16 -2.56
N ARG A 51 9.61 -2.60 -2.07
CA ARG A 51 10.13 -3.94 -2.29
C ARG A 51 10.50 -4.60 -0.96
N ILE A 52 10.07 -5.84 -0.79
CA ILE A 52 10.56 -6.75 0.24
C ILE A 52 11.23 -7.91 -0.48
N HIS A 53 12.53 -8.03 -0.32
CA HIS A 53 13.39 -8.97 -1.02
C HIS A 53 13.24 -8.86 -2.55
N GLN A 54 12.70 -9.89 -3.20
CA GLN A 54 12.47 -9.95 -4.66
C GLN A 54 11.04 -9.57 -5.05
N HIS A 55 10.22 -9.12 -4.09
CA HIS A 55 8.81 -8.88 -4.31
C HIS A 55 8.46 -7.41 -4.22
N ASN A 56 7.81 -6.89 -5.26
CA ASN A 56 7.18 -5.57 -5.21
C ASN A 56 5.85 -5.68 -4.46
N VAL A 57 5.72 -4.86 -3.42
CA VAL A 57 4.60 -4.90 -2.46
C VAL A 57 3.88 -3.56 -2.46
N VAL A 58 2.55 -3.61 -2.45
CA VAL A 58 1.68 -2.46 -2.16
C VAL A 58 1.21 -2.58 -0.71
N ILE A 59 1.52 -1.62 0.13
CA ILE A 59 1.00 -1.52 1.49
C ILE A 59 -0.21 -0.59 1.46
N ALA A 60 -1.40 -1.14 1.62
CA ALA A 60 -2.64 -0.38 1.74
C ALA A 60 -2.92 -0.12 3.22
N TYR A 61 -3.13 1.14 3.59
CA TYR A 61 -3.43 1.53 4.95
C TYR A 61 -4.41 2.70 4.99
N MET A 62 -4.95 2.94 6.17
CA MET A 62 -5.90 4.01 6.38
C MET A 62 -5.20 5.25 6.96
N PRO A 63 -5.55 6.48 6.52
CA PRO A 63 -5.02 7.70 7.13
C PRO A 63 -5.31 7.75 8.64
N ALA A 64 -4.32 8.22 9.41
CA ALA A 64 -4.40 8.39 10.85
C ALA A 64 -5.69 9.14 11.26
N GLY A 65 -6.37 8.64 12.31
CA GLY A 65 -7.58 9.28 12.88
C GLY A 65 -8.92 8.66 12.47
N VAL A 66 -8.94 7.61 11.64
CA VAL A 66 -10.13 6.80 11.36
C VAL A 66 -9.91 5.43 12.00
N ASN A 67 -10.66 5.09 13.05
CA ASN A 67 -10.52 3.81 13.77
C ASN A 67 -11.80 2.96 13.64
N GLY A 68 -11.67 1.68 13.33
CA GLY A 68 -12.75 0.69 13.49
C GLY A 68 -12.84 -0.39 12.40
N VAL A 69 -13.47 -1.52 12.74
CA VAL A 69 -13.68 -2.72 11.90
C VAL A 69 -14.38 -2.40 10.56
N VAL A 70 -15.15 -1.32 10.51
CA VAL A 70 -15.82 -0.81 9.31
C VAL A 70 -14.82 -0.30 8.25
N SER A 71 -13.65 0.18 8.67
CA SER A 71 -12.64 0.71 7.75
C SER A 71 -11.88 -0.34 6.95
N VAL A 72 -11.65 -1.53 7.50
CA VAL A 72 -10.96 -2.61 6.79
C VAL A 72 -11.80 -3.08 5.59
N ALA A 73 -13.13 -3.08 5.75
CA ALA A 73 -14.06 -3.41 4.66
C ALA A 73 -14.05 -2.37 3.52
N ILE A 74 -13.70 -1.12 3.80
CA ILE A 74 -13.56 -0.07 2.77
C ILE A 74 -12.26 -0.26 2.00
N VAL A 75 -11.15 -0.56 2.70
CA VAL A 75 -9.86 -0.79 2.02
C VAL A 75 -9.95 -1.94 1.03
N VAL A 76 -10.63 -3.03 1.41
CA VAL A 76 -10.84 -4.22 0.55
C VAL A 76 -11.72 -3.93 -0.68
N LYS A 77 -12.55 -2.87 -0.68
CA LYS A 77 -13.48 -2.61 -1.77
C LYS A 77 -12.78 -2.19 -3.09
N ASN A 78 -11.56 -1.65 -3.00
CA ASN A 78 -10.86 -1.04 -4.13
C ASN A 78 -9.51 -1.70 -4.46
N ILE A 79 -9.26 -2.92 -3.95
CA ILE A 79 -8.04 -3.70 -4.23
C ILE A 79 -8.25 -4.57 -5.48
#